data_AF-A0A3M7MW58-F1
#
_entry.id   AF-A0A3M7MW58-F1
#
_cell.length_a   1.000
_cell.length_b   1.000
_cell.length_c   1.000
_cell.angle_alpha   90.00
_cell.angle_beta   90.00
_cell.angle_gamma   90.00
#
_symmetry.space_group_name_H-M   'P 1'
#
loop_
_entity.id
_entity.type
_entity.pdbx_description
1 polymer ?
#
loop_
_entity_poly.entity_id
_entity_poly.type
_entity_poly.pdbx_seq_one_letter_code
_entity_poly.pdbx_strand_id
1 'polypeptide(L)'
;MAAPHKSVLILPSLSNPPAPSALSSAYAPTLTSLLPKLLPGNTKASARLDIGLVLDPSYHTSQPRTQLFSPLESLLRELYSLVCLVAAKQGIDLDLPGGLDVRVFFVHPPSDSTNAVPTPLSGPLVDLSTLAASLDSATAVYVPGSEAGLSLATTFSAAFEQVHDTKPRVTVVSHGPSTAASAGATTTTGAAGTSTTTTHKAVAVGGTFDHLHIGHKLLLTATLLPASPQPAHPPRTITVGITDQDLLVNKKHASVLEPWAQRVERTAAFVESILYFGPAADVPRIRRIDELHNPGVNGRITRYTYTPLPPTTSAALARQSSDESSVIINYTLITDPFGPTITDQHITAIVVSTETRAGGAAVNDKRVDKGWEPLEVFEVGVLDAAGSSNSSSGTAAAAAFADKISSTQIRQRLVELASEGKL
;
A
#
# COMPACT_ATOMS: atom_id res chain seq x y z
N MET A 1 -11.21 -14.93 -14.29
CA MET A 1 -11.53 -13.59 -14.81
C MET A 1 -10.30 -13.05 -15.53
N ALA A 2 -10.47 -12.29 -16.62
CA ALA A 2 -9.33 -11.55 -17.19
C ALA A 2 -8.78 -10.59 -16.13
N ALA A 3 -7.46 -10.45 -16.03
CA ALA A 3 -6.85 -9.50 -15.10
C ALA A 3 -7.37 -8.09 -15.42
N PRO A 4 -7.72 -7.26 -14.42
CA PRO A 4 -8.14 -5.89 -14.66
C PRO A 4 -7.04 -5.14 -15.41
N HIS A 5 -7.43 -4.28 -16.35
CA HIS A 5 -6.47 -3.40 -17.03
C HIS A 5 -5.68 -2.62 -15.98
N LYS A 6 -4.36 -2.88 -15.92
CA LYS A 6 -3.41 -2.25 -15.01
C LYS A 6 -2.76 -1.06 -15.70
N SER A 7 -2.80 0.09 -15.04
CA SER A 7 -2.07 1.30 -15.40
C SER A 7 -1.17 1.73 -14.25
N VAL A 8 -0.05 2.35 -14.56
CA VAL A 8 0.90 2.87 -13.56
C VAL A 8 1.06 4.37 -13.73
N LEU A 9 0.96 5.14 -12.65
CA LEU A 9 1.33 6.55 -12.60
C LEU A 9 2.61 6.68 -11.75
N ILE A 10 3.69 7.21 -12.34
CA ILE A 10 4.91 7.48 -11.59
C ILE A 10 4.98 8.98 -11.31
N LEU A 11 4.95 9.35 -10.04
CA LEU A 11 5.02 10.73 -9.57
C LEU A 11 6.48 11.07 -9.20
N PRO A 12 7.01 12.23 -9.63
CA PRO A 12 8.35 12.68 -9.23
C PRO A 12 8.43 12.94 -7.73
N SER A 13 9.61 13.24 -7.20
CA SER A 13 9.76 13.59 -5.79
C SER A 13 9.29 15.01 -5.46
N LEU A 14 8.87 15.21 -4.21
CA LEU A 14 8.72 16.53 -3.59
C LEU A 14 9.78 16.67 -2.50
N SER A 15 10.24 17.89 -2.25
CA SER A 15 11.15 18.17 -1.14
C SER A 15 10.58 17.68 0.20
N ASN A 16 11.45 17.17 1.08
CA ASN A 16 11.07 16.61 2.38
C ASN A 16 11.26 17.62 3.53
N PRO A 17 10.32 17.71 4.50
CA PRO A 17 8.94 17.26 4.38
C PRO A 17 8.19 18.15 3.36
N PRO A 18 7.27 17.60 2.56
CA PRO A 18 6.46 18.44 1.69
C PRO A 18 5.61 19.38 2.56
N ALA A 19 5.47 20.64 2.16
CA ALA A 19 4.48 21.49 2.79
C ALA A 19 3.07 20.87 2.58
N PRO A 20 2.13 20.97 3.55
CA PRO A 20 0.82 20.31 3.45
C PRO A 20 0.03 20.60 2.16
N SER A 21 0.21 21.78 1.57
CA SER A 21 -0.43 22.15 0.29
C SER A 21 0.40 21.79 -0.96
N ALA A 22 1.68 21.44 -0.80
CA ALA A 22 2.59 21.17 -1.91
C ALA A 22 2.18 19.90 -2.67
N LEU A 23 1.79 18.84 -1.97
CA LEU A 23 1.38 17.57 -2.59
C LEU A 23 0.13 17.75 -3.45
N SER A 24 -0.89 18.42 -2.91
CA SER A 24 -2.12 18.73 -3.64
C SER A 24 -1.85 19.62 -4.86
N SER A 25 -1.09 20.71 -4.70
CA SER A 25 -0.70 21.59 -5.81
C SER A 25 0.08 20.85 -6.91
N ALA A 26 0.99 19.95 -6.52
CA ALA A 26 1.81 19.18 -7.43
C ALA A 26 1.04 18.13 -8.23
N TYR A 27 0.12 17.40 -7.57
CA TYR A 27 -0.44 16.16 -8.14
C TYR A 27 -1.93 16.21 -8.44
N ALA A 28 -2.70 17.14 -7.85
CA ALA A 28 -4.13 17.25 -8.13
C ALA A 28 -4.42 17.47 -9.63
N PRO A 29 -3.69 18.34 -10.37
CA PRO A 29 -3.94 18.53 -11.80
C PRO A 29 -3.72 17.26 -12.63
N THR A 30 -2.66 16.52 -12.33
CA THR A 30 -2.32 15.26 -13.00
C THR A 30 -3.41 14.22 -12.76
N LEU A 31 -3.79 13.99 -11.50
CA LEU A 31 -4.86 13.06 -11.14
C LEU A 31 -6.18 13.48 -11.78
N THR A 32 -6.52 14.77 -11.74
CA THR A 32 -7.75 15.31 -12.34
C THR A 32 -7.81 15.02 -13.84
N SER A 33 -6.70 15.12 -14.55
CA SER A 33 -6.64 14.81 -15.99
C SER A 33 -6.64 13.31 -16.30
N LEU A 34 -6.11 12.48 -15.39
CA LEU A 34 -5.86 11.06 -15.64
C LEU A 34 -7.04 10.18 -15.22
N LEU A 35 -7.60 10.34 -14.02
CA LEU A 35 -8.58 9.39 -13.46
C LEU A 35 -9.77 9.10 -14.41
N PRO A 36 -10.40 10.09 -15.07
CA PRO A 36 -11.52 9.83 -15.98
C PRO A 36 -11.15 8.96 -17.18
N LYS A 37 -9.89 9.05 -17.65
CA LYS A 37 -9.39 8.31 -18.82
C LYS A 37 -9.12 6.84 -18.52
N LEU A 38 -9.04 6.49 -17.23
CA LEU A 38 -8.78 5.13 -16.78
C LEU A 38 -10.05 4.35 -16.45
N LEU A 39 -11.21 5.01 -16.45
CA LEU A 39 -12.47 4.34 -16.19
C LEU A 39 -12.69 3.22 -17.22
N PRO A 40 -13.07 2.01 -16.76
CA PRO A 40 -13.32 0.90 -17.66
C PRO A 40 -14.55 1.20 -18.52
N GLY A 41 -14.52 0.78 -19.80
CA GLY A 41 -15.68 0.89 -20.69
C GLY A 41 -16.85 -0.02 -20.29
N ASN A 42 -16.64 -0.95 -19.36
CA ASN A 42 -17.65 -1.85 -18.79
C ASN A 42 -17.86 -1.54 -17.31
N THR A 43 -19.11 -1.34 -16.90
CA THR A 43 -19.51 -1.02 -15.52
C THR A 43 -19.38 -2.19 -14.54
N LYS A 44 -19.10 -3.40 -15.02
CA LYS A 44 -19.00 -4.62 -14.19
C LYS A 44 -17.59 -4.93 -13.69
N ALA A 45 -16.57 -4.27 -14.24
CA ALA A 45 -15.18 -4.46 -13.83
C ALA A 45 -14.63 -3.14 -13.27
N SER A 46 -13.63 -3.21 -12.40
CA SER A 46 -12.82 -2.05 -12.02
C SER A 46 -11.53 -2.02 -12.83
N ALA A 47 -11.00 -0.81 -13.06
CA ALA A 47 -9.65 -0.64 -13.61
C ALA A 47 -8.65 -0.39 -12.48
N ARG A 48 -7.45 -0.95 -12.58
CA ARG A 48 -6.42 -0.82 -11.55
C ARG A 48 -5.44 0.29 -11.91
N LEU A 49 -5.22 1.22 -10.97
CA LEU A 49 -4.19 2.25 -11.05
C LEU A 49 -3.19 2.08 -9.90
N ASP A 50 -1.94 1.76 -10.22
CA ASP A 50 -0.85 1.80 -9.26
C ASP A 50 -0.13 3.15 -9.35
N ILE A 51 0.07 3.80 -8.21
CA ILE A 51 0.76 5.09 -8.10
C ILE A 51 2.08 4.86 -7.36
N GLY A 52 3.19 5.02 -8.08
CA GLY A 52 4.54 5.00 -7.51
C GLY A 52 5.02 6.43 -7.24
N LEU A 53 5.23 6.78 -5.98
CA LEU A 53 5.80 8.08 -5.59
C LEU A 53 7.32 7.95 -5.42
N VAL A 54 8.08 8.64 -6.27
CA VAL A 54 9.54 8.74 -6.11
C VAL A 54 9.85 9.56 -4.88
N LEU A 55 10.68 9.03 -3.98
CA LEU A 55 11.10 9.71 -2.77
C LEU A 55 12.24 10.69 -3.05
N ASP A 56 12.29 11.74 -2.27
CA ASP A 56 13.43 12.66 -2.26
C ASP A 56 14.66 12.01 -1.60
N PRO A 57 15.89 12.27 -2.08
CA PRO A 57 17.12 11.71 -1.49
C PRO A 57 17.27 11.91 0.03
N SER A 58 16.67 12.95 0.61
CA SER A 58 16.67 13.22 2.06
C SER A 58 15.86 12.22 2.89
N TYR A 59 15.06 11.35 2.28
CA TYR A 59 14.41 10.24 3.01
C TYR A 59 15.40 9.16 3.46
N HIS A 60 16.68 9.22 3.06
CA HIS A 60 17.72 8.28 3.51
C HIS A 60 17.28 6.81 3.48
N THR A 61 16.78 6.36 2.33
CA THR A 61 16.12 5.04 2.18
C THR A 61 17.03 3.83 2.38
N SER A 62 18.30 4.03 2.73
CA SER A 62 19.23 3.00 3.21
C SER A 62 19.05 2.67 4.70
N GLN A 63 18.33 3.51 5.45
CA GLN A 63 18.00 3.26 6.87
C GLN A 63 16.88 2.21 7.02
N PRO A 64 16.74 1.57 8.20
CA PRO A 64 15.60 0.71 8.49
C PRO A 64 14.28 1.45 8.26
N ARG A 65 13.32 0.79 7.59
CA ARG A 65 12.04 1.44 7.24
C ARG A 65 11.19 1.82 8.46
N THR A 66 11.49 1.27 9.64
CA THR A 66 10.90 1.70 10.92
C THR A 66 11.20 3.16 11.23
N GLN A 67 12.40 3.66 10.89
CA GLN A 67 12.76 5.08 11.04
C GLN A 67 12.05 5.96 10.02
N LEU A 68 11.66 5.39 8.89
CA LEU A 68 10.93 6.07 7.82
C LEU A 68 9.42 5.97 7.98
N PHE A 69 8.93 5.24 8.98
CA PHE A 69 7.51 4.92 9.10
C PHE A 69 6.65 6.19 9.14
N SER A 70 6.95 7.11 10.07
CA SER A 70 6.16 8.34 10.26
C SER A 70 6.11 9.22 9.00
N PRO A 71 7.24 9.62 8.39
CA PRO A 71 7.18 10.47 7.19
C PRO A 71 6.57 9.75 5.97
N LEU A 72 6.79 8.44 5.81
CA LEU A 72 6.17 7.67 4.71
C LEU A 72 4.67 7.44 4.94
N GLU A 73 4.23 7.20 6.17
CA GLU A 73 2.81 7.10 6.51
C GLU A 73 2.08 8.40 6.21
N SER A 74 2.66 9.56 6.56
CA SER A 74 2.03 10.85 6.26
C SER A 74 1.90 11.08 4.76
N LEU A 75 2.96 10.81 3.99
CA LEU A 75 2.91 10.88 2.52
C LEU A 75 1.85 9.95 1.93
N LEU A 76 1.80 8.71 2.40
CA LEU A 76 0.85 7.70 1.94
C LEU A 76 -0.59 8.16 2.19
N ARG A 77 -0.86 8.64 3.40
CA ARG A 77 -2.16 9.17 3.82
C ARG A 77 -2.57 10.41 3.02
N GLU A 78 -1.66 11.35 2.82
CA GLU A 78 -1.91 12.57 2.04
C GLU A 78 -2.21 12.24 0.58
N LEU A 79 -1.47 11.32 -0.03
CA LEU A 79 -1.68 10.91 -1.42
C LEU A 79 -3.01 10.16 -1.61
N TYR A 80 -3.34 9.23 -0.71
CA TYR A 80 -4.67 8.58 -0.73
C TYR A 80 -5.80 9.59 -0.50
N SER A 81 -5.63 10.55 0.41
CA SER A 81 -6.60 11.62 0.65
C SER A 81 -6.81 12.46 -0.60
N LEU A 82 -5.73 12.79 -1.31
CA LEU A 82 -5.80 13.52 -2.58
C LEU A 82 -6.54 12.72 -3.66
N VAL A 83 -6.26 11.42 -3.79
CA VAL A 83 -6.98 10.54 -4.72
C VAL A 83 -8.47 10.53 -4.42
N CYS A 84 -8.87 10.34 -3.15
CA CYS A 84 -10.26 10.38 -2.73
C CYS A 84 -10.92 11.73 -3.08
N LEU A 85 -10.23 12.84 -2.81
CA LEU A 85 -10.72 14.18 -3.08
C LEU A 85 -10.92 14.45 -4.59
N VAL A 86 -9.96 14.07 -5.43
CA VAL A 86 -10.07 14.23 -6.89
C VAL A 86 -11.18 13.33 -7.44
N ALA A 87 -11.25 12.06 -7.01
CA ALA A 87 -12.29 11.14 -7.45
C ALA A 87 -13.69 11.63 -7.03
N ALA A 88 -13.85 12.11 -5.79
CA ALA A 88 -15.11 12.68 -5.31
C ALA A 88 -15.55 13.89 -6.14
N LYS A 89 -14.62 14.82 -6.44
CA LYS A 89 -14.91 15.99 -7.30
C LYS A 89 -15.35 15.61 -8.72
N GLN A 90 -14.97 14.43 -9.19
CA GLN A 90 -15.27 13.94 -10.54
C GLN A 90 -16.39 12.91 -10.60
N GLY A 91 -17.01 12.56 -9.46
CA GLY A 91 -18.02 11.51 -9.41
C GLY A 91 -17.47 10.13 -9.78
N ILE A 92 -16.17 9.89 -9.58
CA ILE A 92 -15.52 8.61 -9.84
C ILE A 92 -15.66 7.75 -8.60
N ASP A 93 -16.19 6.54 -8.77
CA ASP A 93 -16.22 5.53 -7.72
C ASP A 93 -14.84 4.89 -7.55
N LEU A 94 -14.49 4.62 -6.29
CA LEU A 94 -13.26 3.93 -5.92
C LEU A 94 -13.66 2.60 -5.28
N ASP A 95 -12.95 1.52 -5.62
CA ASP A 95 -13.14 0.18 -5.07
C ASP A 95 -14.52 -0.48 -5.31
N LEU A 96 -15.33 0.15 -6.17
CA LEU A 96 -16.62 -0.36 -6.65
C LEU A 96 -16.55 -0.74 -8.14
N PRO A 97 -17.46 -1.63 -8.61
CA PRO A 97 -17.59 -1.95 -10.04
C PRO A 97 -17.78 -0.69 -10.90
N GLY A 98 -17.10 -0.62 -12.04
CA GLY A 98 -17.10 0.55 -12.92
C GLY A 98 -16.16 1.67 -12.47
N GLY A 99 -15.58 1.57 -11.27
CA GLY A 99 -14.67 2.55 -10.70
C GLY A 99 -13.19 2.18 -10.85
N LEU A 100 -12.36 2.82 -10.01
CA LEU A 100 -10.91 2.60 -9.95
C LEU A 100 -10.49 1.89 -8.66
N ASP A 101 -9.62 0.89 -8.81
CA ASP A 101 -8.86 0.28 -7.72
C ASP A 101 -7.47 0.93 -7.68
N VAL A 102 -7.31 1.92 -6.79
CA VAL A 102 -6.06 2.66 -6.65
C VAL A 102 -5.17 2.05 -5.57
N ARG A 103 -3.88 1.90 -5.87
CA ARG A 103 -2.84 1.38 -4.97
C ARG A 103 -1.65 2.33 -4.96
N VAL A 104 -1.06 2.56 -3.79
CA VAL A 104 0.10 3.46 -3.64
C VAL A 104 1.28 2.68 -3.11
N PHE A 105 2.46 2.94 -3.68
CA PHE A 105 3.75 2.43 -3.24
C PHE A 105 4.82 3.51 -3.44
N PHE A 106 5.99 3.29 -2.86
CA PHE A 106 7.12 4.21 -2.91
C PHE A 106 8.21 3.71 -3.83
N VAL A 107 8.88 4.65 -4.49
CA VAL A 107 10.03 4.39 -5.35
C VAL A 107 11.25 5.07 -4.74
N HIS A 108 12.35 4.33 -4.61
CA HIS A 108 13.62 4.90 -4.17
C HIS A 108 14.04 6.09 -5.07
N PRO A 109 14.76 7.08 -4.52
CA PRO A 109 15.38 8.11 -5.35
C PRO A 109 16.25 7.44 -6.43
N PRO A 110 16.23 7.92 -7.69
CA PRO A 110 17.08 7.37 -8.73
C PRO A 110 18.54 7.39 -8.30
N SER A 111 19.19 6.23 -8.31
CA SER A 111 20.63 6.12 -8.06
C SER A 111 21.40 6.16 -9.37
N ASP A 112 22.63 6.69 -9.35
CA ASP A 112 23.53 6.67 -10.51
C ASP A 112 23.97 5.25 -10.92
N SER A 113 23.68 4.23 -10.10
CA SER A 113 24.02 2.84 -10.37
C SER A 113 23.12 2.24 -11.46
N THR A 114 23.65 2.22 -12.68
CA THR A 114 23.00 1.68 -13.89
C THR A 114 22.83 0.15 -13.91
N ASN A 115 23.07 -0.56 -12.80
CA ASN A 115 23.14 -2.02 -12.73
C ASN A 115 22.43 -2.63 -11.51
N ALA A 116 21.45 -1.92 -10.93
CA ALA A 116 20.69 -2.43 -9.78
C ALA A 116 19.90 -3.70 -10.15
N VAL A 117 20.17 -4.80 -9.45
CA VAL A 117 19.44 -6.06 -9.65
C VAL A 117 18.04 -5.94 -9.07
N PRO A 118 16.98 -6.24 -9.84
CA PRO A 118 15.61 -6.23 -9.35
C PRO A 118 15.44 -7.09 -8.09
N THR A 119 14.76 -6.55 -7.08
CA THR A 119 14.42 -7.24 -5.82
C THR A 119 12.90 -7.32 -5.68
N PRO A 120 12.24 -8.25 -6.37
CA PRO A 120 10.79 -8.21 -6.54
C PRO A 120 10.01 -8.37 -5.23
N LEU A 121 10.55 -8.96 -4.15
CA LEU A 121 9.88 -9.06 -2.85
C LEU A 121 10.16 -7.88 -1.88
N SER A 122 10.57 -6.72 -2.40
CA SER A 122 10.94 -5.54 -1.62
C SER A 122 9.79 -4.56 -1.32
N GLY A 123 8.57 -4.80 -1.81
CA GLY A 123 7.45 -3.87 -1.61
C GLY A 123 7.20 -3.49 -0.12
N PRO A 124 6.62 -2.30 0.15
CA PRO A 124 6.02 -1.34 -0.77
C PRO A 124 6.98 -0.21 -1.15
N LEU A 125 8.28 -0.37 -0.89
CA LEU A 125 9.35 0.55 -1.27
C LEU A 125 10.31 -0.20 -2.19
N VAL A 126 10.31 0.16 -3.48
CA VAL A 126 11.08 -0.53 -4.53
C VAL A 126 11.94 0.45 -5.31
N ASP A 127 12.96 -0.02 -6.01
CA ASP A 127 13.73 0.81 -6.92
C ASP A 127 13.09 0.84 -8.32
N LEU A 128 13.58 1.73 -9.18
CA LEU A 128 13.07 1.87 -10.55
C LEU A 128 13.33 0.62 -11.40
N SER A 129 14.42 -0.12 -11.18
CA SER A 129 14.72 -1.33 -11.96
C SER A 129 13.76 -2.47 -11.59
N THR A 130 13.44 -2.64 -10.30
CA THR A 130 12.42 -3.57 -9.80
C THR A 130 11.04 -3.20 -10.32
N LEU A 131 10.66 -1.92 -10.27
CA LEU A 131 9.41 -1.46 -10.87
C LEU A 131 9.36 -1.78 -12.36
N ALA A 132 10.41 -1.45 -13.12
CA ALA A 132 10.47 -1.69 -14.55
C ALA A 132 10.39 -3.19 -14.91
N ALA A 133 11.09 -4.05 -14.16
CA ALA A 133 11.04 -5.49 -14.33
C ALA A 133 9.66 -6.10 -14.01
N SER A 134 8.85 -5.42 -13.19
CA SER A 134 7.50 -5.86 -12.83
C SER A 134 6.43 -5.57 -13.90
N LEU A 135 6.73 -4.72 -14.88
CA LEU A 135 5.77 -4.30 -15.90
C LEU A 135 6.07 -4.99 -17.23
N ASP A 136 5.02 -5.23 -18.02
CA ASP A 136 5.15 -5.64 -19.42
C ASP A 136 5.08 -4.41 -20.35
N SER A 137 5.43 -4.61 -21.63
CA SER A 137 5.40 -3.54 -22.63
C SER A 137 4.00 -3.06 -23.01
N ALA A 138 2.95 -3.81 -22.65
CA ALA A 138 1.57 -3.44 -22.87
C ALA A 138 1.02 -2.51 -21.75
N THR A 139 1.64 -2.53 -20.57
CA THR A 139 1.26 -1.75 -19.41
C THR A 139 1.39 -0.26 -19.70
N ALA A 140 0.30 0.48 -19.57
CA ALA A 140 0.30 1.93 -19.75
C ALA A 140 0.96 2.60 -18.54
N VAL A 141 2.04 3.34 -18.80
CA VAL A 141 2.76 4.12 -17.79
C VAL A 141 2.49 5.60 -18.02
N TYR A 142 2.10 6.31 -16.98
CA TYR A 142 1.79 7.74 -16.99
C TYR A 142 2.78 8.50 -16.14
N VAL A 143 3.18 9.67 -16.61
CA VAL A 143 4.05 10.61 -15.89
C VAL A 143 3.50 12.04 -16.03
N PRO A 144 3.68 12.91 -15.02
CA PRO A 144 3.31 14.32 -15.15
C PRO A 144 4.10 15.03 -16.25
N GLY A 145 3.50 16.04 -16.89
CA GLY A 145 4.13 16.84 -17.96
C GLY A 145 5.09 17.94 -17.49
N SER A 146 5.54 17.90 -16.24
CA SER A 146 6.58 18.82 -15.73
C SER A 146 7.98 18.38 -16.17
N GLU A 147 8.96 19.26 -16.04
CA GLU A 147 10.37 18.93 -16.27
C GLU A 147 10.81 17.71 -15.46
N ALA A 148 10.47 17.66 -14.17
CA ALA A 148 10.75 16.52 -13.30
C ALA A 148 10.07 15.23 -13.80
N GLY A 149 8.84 15.31 -14.31
CA GLY A 149 8.12 14.16 -14.86
C GLY A 149 8.71 13.66 -16.19
N LEU A 150 9.18 14.55 -17.06
CA LEU A 150 9.88 14.20 -18.30
C LEU A 150 11.26 13.57 -18.04
N SER A 151 12.00 14.10 -17.06
CA SER A 151 13.25 13.50 -16.59
C SER A 151 13.00 12.08 -16.08
N LEU A 152 11.98 11.91 -15.22
CA LEU A 152 11.58 10.60 -14.71
C LEU A 152 11.14 9.63 -15.81
N ALA A 153 10.43 10.10 -16.84
CA ALA A 153 10.08 9.31 -18.01
C ALA A 153 11.30 8.72 -18.70
N THR A 154 12.35 9.54 -18.84
CA THR A 154 13.62 9.15 -19.45
C THR A 154 14.35 8.11 -18.60
N THR A 155 14.48 8.36 -17.30
CA THR A 155 15.13 7.44 -16.36
C THR A 155 14.39 6.09 -16.28
N PHE A 156 13.05 6.11 -16.19
CA PHE A 156 12.25 4.90 -16.18
C PHE A 156 12.37 4.13 -17.50
N SER A 157 12.36 4.82 -18.64
CA SER A 157 12.52 4.16 -19.95
C SER A 157 13.87 3.48 -20.08
N ALA A 158 14.94 4.11 -19.62
CA ALA A 158 16.27 3.51 -19.58
C ALA A 158 16.30 2.26 -18.67
N ALA A 159 15.72 2.32 -17.47
CA ALA A 159 15.63 1.16 -16.57
C ALA A 159 14.79 0.02 -17.16
N PHE A 160 13.74 0.33 -17.92
CA PHE A 160 12.92 -0.66 -18.61
C PHE A 160 13.67 -1.34 -19.75
N GLU A 161 14.36 -0.58 -20.60
CA GLU A 161 15.15 -1.12 -21.71
C GLU A 161 16.37 -1.94 -21.24
N GLN A 162 16.78 -1.84 -19.97
CA GLN A 162 17.81 -2.70 -19.38
C GLN A 162 17.31 -4.12 -19.07
N VAL A 163 16.00 -4.28 -18.82
CA VAL A 163 15.41 -5.56 -18.41
C VAL A 163 14.42 -6.12 -19.44
N HIS A 164 14.13 -5.35 -20.50
CA HIS A 164 13.24 -5.73 -21.60
C HIS A 164 13.84 -5.39 -22.97
N ASP A 165 13.60 -6.22 -23.97
CA ASP A 165 14.00 -5.97 -25.37
C ASP A 165 13.08 -4.96 -26.11
N THR A 166 12.15 -4.32 -25.39
CA THR A 166 11.13 -3.44 -25.96
C THR A 166 11.05 -2.13 -25.20
N LYS A 167 10.48 -1.10 -25.84
CA LYS A 167 10.27 0.19 -25.18
C LYS A 167 8.99 0.18 -24.34
N PRO A 168 8.97 0.87 -23.19
CA PRO A 168 7.75 1.00 -22.41
C PRO A 168 6.76 1.95 -23.07
N ARG A 169 5.46 1.75 -22.78
CA ARG A 169 4.40 2.65 -23.23
C ARG A 169 4.21 3.80 -22.24
N VAL A 170 5.09 4.80 -22.31
CA VAL A 170 5.03 6.00 -21.46
C VAL A 170 4.18 7.10 -22.11
N THR A 171 3.20 7.62 -21.35
CA THR A 171 2.31 8.72 -21.74
C THR A 171 2.48 9.89 -20.80
N VAL A 172 2.81 11.05 -21.35
CA VAL A 172 2.89 12.30 -20.59
C VAL A 172 1.48 12.88 -20.40
N VAL A 173 1.11 13.15 -19.15
CA VAL A 173 -0.17 13.78 -18.80
C VAL A 173 0.00 15.30 -18.82
N SER A 174 -0.96 16.03 -19.39
CA SER A 174 -0.86 17.45 -19.78
C SER A 174 -0.59 18.47 -18.66
N HIS A 175 -0.45 18.02 -17.41
CA HIS A 175 -0.12 18.86 -16.26
C HIS A 175 0.95 18.16 -15.41
N GLY A 176 1.83 18.94 -14.79
CA GLY A 176 2.77 18.47 -13.79
C GLY A 176 3.13 19.58 -12.81
N PRO A 177 3.81 19.25 -11.69
CA PRO A 177 4.18 20.23 -10.68
C PRO A 177 4.94 21.40 -11.32
N SER A 178 4.43 22.62 -11.15
CA SER A 178 5.17 23.84 -11.47
C SER A 178 6.24 24.01 -10.41
N THR A 179 7.50 24.15 -10.81
CA THR A 179 8.63 24.34 -9.91
C THR A 179 8.48 25.65 -9.14
N ALA A 180 7.87 25.61 -7.95
CA ALA A 180 8.12 26.62 -6.94
C ALA A 180 9.43 26.21 -6.24
N ALA A 181 10.55 26.67 -6.78
CA ALA A 181 11.78 26.70 -6.00
C ALA A 181 11.51 27.53 -4.75
N SER A 182 11.64 26.94 -3.56
CA SER A 182 11.80 27.70 -2.33
C SER A 182 13.11 27.26 -1.69
N ALA A 183 14.14 28.06 -1.98
CA ALA A 183 15.35 28.10 -1.18
C ALA A 183 14.98 28.59 0.22
N GLY A 184 15.31 27.81 1.24
CA GLY A 184 15.07 28.19 2.62
C GLY A 184 15.11 27.00 3.58
N ALA A 185 16.27 26.35 3.69
CA ALA A 185 16.52 25.42 4.78
C ALA A 185 16.48 26.20 6.11
N THR A 186 15.36 26.14 6.82
CA THR A 186 15.30 26.49 8.23
C THR A 186 15.35 25.18 9.01
N THR A 187 16.50 24.90 9.60
CA THR A 187 16.73 23.80 10.54
C THR A 187 15.89 24.03 11.79
N THR A 188 14.67 23.50 11.81
CA THR A 188 13.95 23.24 13.07
C THR A 188 14.40 21.90 13.61
N THR A 189 15.26 21.94 14.62
CA THR A 189 15.58 20.83 15.51
C THR A 189 14.33 20.47 16.32
N GLY A 190 13.51 19.57 15.77
CA GLY A 190 12.39 18.93 16.46
C GLY A 190 12.87 17.73 17.27
N ALA A 191 12.36 17.64 18.51
CA ALA A 191 12.75 16.71 19.58
C ALA A 191 13.10 15.28 19.13
N ALA A 192 14.21 14.78 19.66
CA ALA A 192 14.60 13.37 19.61
C ALA A 192 13.52 12.50 20.29
N GLY A 193 12.55 12.05 19.51
CA GLY A 193 11.85 10.80 19.81
C GLY A 193 12.88 9.67 19.72
N THR A 194 12.81 8.74 20.66
CA THR A 194 13.66 7.56 20.75
C THR A 194 13.66 6.82 19.40
N SER A 195 14.66 7.06 18.55
CA SER A 195 14.74 6.43 17.25
C SER A 195 15.14 4.97 17.45
N THR A 196 14.15 4.08 17.44
CA THR A 196 14.39 2.65 17.49
C THR A 196 15.07 2.24 16.16
N THR A 197 16.28 1.70 16.23
CA THR A 197 16.98 1.07 15.09
C THR A 197 16.46 -0.35 14.84
N THR A 198 15.38 -0.73 15.50
CA THR A 198 14.82 -2.07 15.52
C THR A 198 14.26 -2.40 14.14
N THR A 199 14.58 -3.59 13.66
CA THR A 199 13.92 -4.15 12.48
C THR A 199 13.07 -5.32 12.95
N HIS A 200 11.77 -5.29 12.65
CA HIS A 200 10.84 -6.30 13.11
C HIS A 200 10.78 -7.49 12.15
N LYS A 201 10.99 -8.68 12.70
CA LYS A 201 10.79 -9.94 11.96
C LYS A 201 9.34 -10.38 11.91
N ALA A 202 8.51 -9.91 12.84
CA ALA A 202 7.11 -10.29 12.93
C ALA A 202 6.27 -9.07 13.30
N VAL A 203 5.40 -8.66 12.37
CA VAL A 203 4.52 -7.50 12.48
C VAL A 203 3.07 -7.96 12.37
N ALA A 204 2.20 -7.44 13.23
CA ALA A 204 0.77 -7.73 13.20
C ALA A 204 -0.06 -6.51 12.79
N VAL A 205 -1.19 -6.78 12.15
CA VAL A 205 -2.28 -5.82 11.93
C VAL A 205 -3.60 -6.56 12.06
N GLY A 206 -4.62 -5.90 12.59
CA GLY A 206 -5.96 -6.48 12.76
C GLY A 206 -7.04 -5.61 12.11
N GLY A 207 -8.08 -6.24 11.58
CA GLY A 207 -9.21 -5.53 11.01
C GLY A 207 -10.30 -6.47 10.49
N THR A 208 -11.44 -5.91 10.11
CA THR A 208 -12.45 -6.71 9.41
C THR A 208 -12.06 -6.93 7.95
N PHE A 209 -11.51 -5.90 7.28
CA PHE A 209 -11.18 -5.92 5.86
C PHE A 209 -12.35 -6.34 4.96
N ASP A 210 -13.57 -5.96 5.36
CA ASP A 210 -14.78 -6.12 4.56
C ASP A 210 -14.82 -5.04 3.50
N HIS A 211 -15.07 -5.42 2.25
CA HIS A 211 -15.07 -4.54 1.08
C HIS A 211 -13.85 -3.62 1.07
N LEU A 212 -12.68 -4.21 0.81
CA LEU A 212 -11.41 -3.51 0.88
C LEU A 212 -11.46 -2.14 0.17
N HIS A 213 -11.22 -1.08 0.94
CA HIS A 213 -11.30 0.31 0.51
C HIS A 213 -10.02 1.06 0.84
N ILE A 214 -9.87 2.30 0.36
CA ILE A 214 -8.65 3.10 0.54
C ILE A 214 -8.16 3.18 1.99
N GLY A 215 -9.04 3.33 2.98
CA GLY A 215 -8.65 3.26 4.40
C GLY A 215 -7.95 1.95 4.79
N HIS A 216 -8.47 0.80 4.38
CA HIS A 216 -7.80 -0.49 4.59
C HIS A 216 -6.48 -0.58 3.80
N LYS A 217 -6.42 -0.05 2.58
CA LYS A 217 -5.22 -0.04 1.76
C LYS A 217 -4.10 0.79 2.38
N LEU A 218 -4.41 1.96 2.92
CA LEU A 218 -3.49 2.78 3.70
C LEU A 218 -2.90 1.97 4.87
N LEU A 219 -3.74 1.37 5.70
CA LEU A 219 -3.31 0.57 6.85
C LEU A 219 -2.42 -0.62 6.45
N LEU A 220 -2.83 -1.38 5.42
CA LEU A 220 -2.09 -2.55 4.95
C LEU A 220 -0.77 -2.18 4.27
N THR A 221 -0.72 -1.10 3.46
CA THR A 221 0.54 -0.61 2.89
C THR A 221 1.49 -0.14 3.99
N ALA A 222 1.00 0.62 4.97
CA ALA A 222 1.80 1.06 6.11
C ALA A 222 2.33 -0.14 6.94
N THR A 223 1.56 -1.22 7.07
CA THR A 223 1.97 -2.45 7.78
C THR A 223 3.22 -3.09 7.17
N LEU A 224 3.43 -2.98 5.86
CA LEU A 224 4.60 -3.55 5.21
C LEU A 224 5.89 -2.73 5.41
N LEU A 225 5.80 -1.49 5.89
CA LEU A 225 6.97 -0.65 6.18
C LEU A 225 7.82 -1.24 7.33
N PRO A 226 7.30 -1.44 8.56
CA PRO A 226 8.10 -2.00 9.65
C PRO A 226 8.50 -3.47 9.41
N ALA A 227 7.78 -4.20 8.55
CA ALA A 227 8.13 -5.55 8.09
C ALA A 227 9.17 -5.51 6.96
N SER A 228 10.31 -4.86 7.21
CA SER A 228 11.35 -4.62 6.21
C SER A 228 11.98 -5.93 5.69
N PRO A 229 12.41 -5.98 4.40
CA PRO A 229 13.29 -7.02 3.89
C PRO A 229 14.52 -7.18 4.77
N GLN A 230 14.91 -8.42 5.05
CA GLN A 230 16.08 -8.73 5.87
C GLN A 230 16.88 -9.86 5.23
N PRO A 231 18.22 -9.81 5.31
CA PRO A 231 19.07 -10.87 4.76
C PRO A 231 19.08 -12.16 5.57
N ALA A 232 18.54 -12.14 6.79
CA ALA A 232 18.68 -13.22 7.74
C ALA A 232 17.47 -14.18 7.73
N HIS A 233 17.75 -15.47 7.95
CA HIS A 233 16.75 -16.42 8.42
C HIS A 233 16.40 -16.14 9.91
N PRO A 234 15.17 -16.47 10.36
CA PRO A 234 14.03 -16.95 9.59
C PRO A 234 13.36 -15.86 8.73
N PRO A 235 12.52 -16.25 7.76
CA PRO A 235 11.70 -15.33 6.96
C PRO A 235 10.96 -14.29 7.82
N ARG A 236 10.81 -13.07 7.30
CA ARG A 236 9.93 -12.08 7.92
C ARG A 236 8.48 -12.53 7.81
N THR A 237 7.70 -12.29 8.87
CA THR A 237 6.32 -12.72 9.01
C THR A 237 5.41 -11.52 9.21
N ILE A 238 4.33 -11.45 8.44
CA ILE A 238 3.26 -10.47 8.61
C ILE A 238 2.01 -11.23 9.01
N THR A 239 1.40 -10.85 10.13
CA THR A 239 0.16 -11.47 10.60
C THR A 239 -0.98 -10.50 10.39
N VAL A 240 -1.93 -10.87 9.52
CA VAL A 240 -3.14 -10.10 9.26
C VAL A 240 -4.31 -10.80 9.94
N GLY A 241 -4.75 -10.25 11.07
CA GLY A 241 -5.92 -10.72 11.80
C GLY A 241 -7.20 -10.25 11.13
N ILE A 242 -8.03 -11.18 10.68
CA ILE A 242 -9.28 -10.93 9.98
C ILE A 242 -10.45 -11.40 10.85
N THR A 243 -11.29 -10.46 11.30
CA THR A 243 -12.35 -10.74 12.29
C THR A 243 -13.36 -11.77 11.80
N ASP A 244 -13.83 -12.62 12.71
CA ASP A 244 -14.94 -13.55 12.46
C ASP A 244 -16.30 -12.84 12.38
N GLN A 245 -17.30 -13.52 11.82
CA GLN A 245 -18.68 -13.03 11.68
C GLN A 245 -19.32 -12.65 13.02
N ASP A 246 -18.97 -13.35 14.10
CA ASP A 246 -19.50 -13.12 15.45
C ASP A 246 -19.00 -11.81 16.08
N LEU A 247 -17.91 -11.22 15.57
CA LEU A 247 -17.49 -9.86 15.93
C LEU A 247 -18.19 -8.79 15.06
N LEU A 248 -19.07 -9.20 14.14
CA LEU A 248 -19.69 -8.34 13.12
C LEU A 248 -21.22 -8.27 13.24
N VAL A 249 -21.81 -8.91 14.25
CA VAL A 249 -23.28 -9.06 14.45
C VAL A 249 -24.05 -7.74 14.50
N ASN A 250 -23.39 -6.63 14.88
CA ASN A 250 -24.01 -5.30 14.96
C ASN A 250 -23.81 -4.43 13.70
N LYS A 251 -23.17 -4.95 12.65
CA LYS A 251 -22.89 -4.15 11.45
C LYS A 251 -24.13 -3.97 10.58
N LYS A 252 -24.44 -2.71 10.24
CA LYS A 252 -25.53 -2.34 9.30
C LYS A 252 -25.34 -3.00 7.94
N HIS A 253 -26.41 -3.39 7.24
CA HIS A 253 -26.35 -4.10 5.94
C HIS A 253 -25.54 -5.41 5.96
N ALA A 254 -25.67 -6.22 7.02
CA ALA A 254 -24.96 -7.48 7.16
C ALA A 254 -25.22 -8.50 6.03
N SER A 255 -26.33 -8.37 5.29
CA SER A 255 -26.68 -9.25 4.17
C SER A 255 -25.69 -9.18 3.00
N VAL A 256 -24.93 -8.10 2.89
CA VAL A 256 -23.88 -7.95 1.87
C VAL A 256 -22.48 -8.11 2.44
N LEU A 257 -22.31 -8.52 3.70
CA LEU A 257 -20.99 -8.73 4.30
C LEU A 257 -20.23 -9.85 3.58
N GLU A 258 -18.95 -9.63 3.29
CA GLU A 258 -18.12 -10.64 2.63
C GLU A 258 -17.80 -11.82 3.59
N PRO A 259 -17.98 -13.09 3.14
CA PRO A 259 -17.51 -14.25 3.89
C PRO A 259 -16.03 -14.14 4.22
N TRP A 260 -15.60 -14.75 5.34
CA TRP A 260 -14.21 -14.68 5.79
C TRP A 260 -13.19 -15.07 4.71
N ALA A 261 -13.45 -16.15 3.98
CA ALA A 261 -12.57 -16.61 2.90
C ALA A 261 -12.43 -15.57 1.77
N GLN A 262 -13.51 -14.87 1.42
CA GLN A 262 -13.47 -13.81 0.41
C GLN A 262 -12.68 -12.60 0.89
N ARG A 263 -12.81 -12.23 2.18
CA ARG A 263 -12.00 -11.16 2.79
C ARG A 263 -10.52 -11.53 2.78
N VAL A 264 -10.17 -12.75 3.16
CA VAL A 264 -8.79 -13.28 3.05
C VAL A 264 -8.28 -13.15 1.61
N GLU A 265 -9.02 -13.64 0.62
CA GLU A 265 -8.61 -13.60 -0.79
C GLU A 265 -8.38 -12.17 -1.28
N ARG A 266 -9.29 -11.23 -0.99
CA ARG A 266 -9.17 -9.83 -1.40
C ARG A 266 -8.03 -9.12 -0.70
N THR A 267 -7.88 -9.31 0.61
CA THR A 267 -6.76 -8.76 1.37
C THR A 267 -5.44 -9.33 0.85
N ALA A 268 -5.37 -10.63 0.55
CA ALA A 268 -4.19 -11.26 -0.02
C ALA A 268 -3.85 -10.73 -1.41
N ALA A 269 -4.83 -10.59 -2.29
CA ALA A 269 -4.64 -10.03 -3.62
C ALA A 269 -4.14 -8.57 -3.59
N PHE A 270 -4.60 -7.78 -2.61
CA PHE A 270 -4.07 -6.42 -2.40
C PHE A 270 -2.64 -6.44 -1.86
N VAL A 271 -2.38 -7.16 -0.76
CA VAL A 271 -1.05 -7.21 -0.13
C VAL A 271 0.00 -7.75 -1.10
N GLU A 272 -0.28 -8.84 -1.82
CA GLU A 272 0.61 -9.39 -2.85
C GLU A 272 1.03 -8.33 -3.85
N SER A 273 0.09 -7.48 -4.25
CA SER A 273 0.32 -6.51 -5.32
C SER A 273 1.17 -5.29 -4.96
N ILE A 274 1.33 -5.03 -3.66
CA ILE A 274 2.19 -3.99 -3.11
C ILE A 274 3.42 -4.58 -2.40
N LEU A 275 3.51 -5.91 -2.32
CA LEU A 275 4.64 -6.65 -1.79
C LEU A 275 5.56 -7.12 -2.93
N TYR A 276 4.96 -7.73 -3.96
CA TYR A 276 5.66 -8.38 -5.06
C TYR A 276 5.61 -7.56 -6.35
N PHE A 277 6.78 -7.15 -6.80
CA PHE A 277 7.04 -6.40 -8.02
C PHE A 277 7.89 -7.24 -8.99
N GLY A 278 7.36 -8.39 -9.39
CA GLY A 278 7.91 -9.20 -10.48
C GLY A 278 6.83 -9.61 -11.48
N PRO A 279 7.19 -10.41 -12.50
CA PRO A 279 6.25 -10.84 -13.53
C PRO A 279 5.06 -11.61 -12.93
N ALA A 280 3.84 -11.29 -13.35
CA ALA A 280 2.63 -11.97 -12.86
C ALA A 280 2.66 -13.49 -13.13
N ALA A 281 3.36 -13.92 -14.17
CA ALA A 281 3.56 -15.33 -14.52
C ALA A 281 4.39 -16.10 -13.47
N ASP A 282 5.20 -15.41 -12.66
CA ASP A 282 6.02 -16.04 -11.62
C ASP A 282 5.28 -16.24 -10.30
N VAL A 283 4.14 -15.56 -10.09
CA VAL A 283 3.35 -15.66 -8.84
C VAL A 283 3.06 -17.11 -8.44
N PRO A 284 2.58 -18.02 -9.33
CA PRO A 284 2.35 -19.41 -8.96
C PRO A 284 3.61 -20.20 -8.57
N ARG A 285 4.80 -19.72 -8.98
CA ARG A 285 6.08 -20.39 -8.71
C ARG A 285 6.71 -19.92 -7.40
N ILE A 286 6.48 -18.67 -7.02
CA ILE A 286 7.00 -18.09 -5.77
C ILE A 286 6.05 -18.27 -4.59
N ARG A 287 4.74 -18.40 -4.85
CA ARG A 287 3.72 -18.40 -3.81
C ARG A 287 3.23 -19.81 -3.52
N ARG A 288 3.28 -20.17 -2.24
CA ARG A 288 2.61 -21.34 -1.68
C ARG A 288 1.51 -20.90 -0.71
N ILE A 289 0.36 -21.55 -0.77
CA ILE A 289 -0.76 -21.31 0.15
C ILE A 289 -0.98 -22.59 0.97
N ASP A 290 -0.96 -22.47 2.29
CA ASP A 290 -1.22 -23.56 3.23
C ASP A 290 -2.41 -23.19 4.14
N GLU A 291 -3.41 -24.07 4.24
CA GLU A 291 -4.53 -23.93 5.16
C GLU A 291 -4.22 -24.66 6.47
N LEU A 292 -3.98 -23.90 7.54
CA LEU A 292 -3.62 -24.43 8.85
C LEU A 292 -4.83 -24.37 9.79
N HIS A 293 -5.11 -25.49 10.44
CA HIS A 293 -6.22 -25.62 11.39
C HIS A 293 -5.69 -26.28 12.66
N ASN A 294 -5.40 -25.45 13.66
CA ASN A 294 -4.92 -25.89 14.97
C ASN A 294 -6.03 -25.76 16.03
N PRO A 295 -6.07 -26.64 17.05
CA PRO A 295 -6.94 -26.45 18.20
C PRO A 295 -6.63 -25.13 18.93
N GLY A 296 -7.65 -24.42 19.39
CA GLY A 296 -7.53 -23.18 20.17
C GLY A 296 -8.01 -21.92 19.45
N VAL A 297 -8.02 -20.80 20.17
CA VAL A 297 -8.35 -19.48 19.60
C VAL A 297 -7.35 -19.11 18.52
N ASN A 298 -7.86 -18.50 17.43
CA ASN A 298 -7.06 -18.04 16.30
C ASN A 298 -6.31 -19.17 15.55
N GLY A 299 -6.73 -20.43 15.73
CA GLY A 299 -6.09 -21.61 15.15
C GLY A 299 -6.34 -21.81 13.65
N ARG A 300 -7.26 -21.06 13.04
CA ARG A 300 -7.51 -21.09 11.59
C ARG A 300 -6.69 -20.00 10.90
N ILE A 301 -5.74 -20.43 10.07
CA ILE A 301 -4.81 -19.56 9.37
C ILE A 301 -4.72 -19.99 7.91
N THR A 302 -4.92 -19.05 6.99
CA THR A 302 -4.50 -19.22 5.59
C THR A 302 -3.13 -18.57 5.43
N ARG A 303 -2.10 -19.39 5.26
CA ARG A 303 -0.70 -18.95 5.19
C ARG A 303 -0.25 -18.81 3.74
N TYR A 304 0.22 -17.62 3.37
CA TYR A 304 0.84 -17.33 2.10
C TYR A 304 2.35 -17.23 2.31
N THR A 305 3.12 -18.11 1.68
CA THR A 305 4.58 -18.07 1.70
C THR A 305 5.10 -17.67 0.33
N TYR A 306 5.88 -16.60 0.28
CA TYR A 306 6.54 -16.11 -0.93
C TYR A 306 8.03 -16.44 -0.83
N THR A 307 8.52 -17.25 -1.76
CA THR A 307 9.93 -17.65 -1.83
C THR A 307 10.53 -17.07 -3.11
N PRO A 308 11.63 -16.30 -3.02
CA PRO A 308 12.31 -15.78 -4.20
C PRO A 308 12.69 -16.91 -5.16
N LEU A 309 12.53 -16.69 -6.46
CA LEU A 309 13.03 -17.65 -7.45
C LEU A 309 14.55 -17.68 -7.42
N PRO A 310 15.18 -18.85 -7.61
CA PRO A 310 16.61 -18.90 -7.81
C PRO A 310 16.98 -18.04 -9.03
N PRO A 311 18.08 -17.27 -8.96
CA PRO A 311 18.51 -16.42 -10.07
C PRO A 311 18.78 -17.27 -11.31
N THR A 312 18.30 -16.81 -12.46
CA THR A 312 18.35 -17.55 -13.73
C THR A 312 19.68 -17.41 -14.47
N THR A 313 20.57 -16.53 -14.01
CA THR A 313 21.90 -16.32 -14.61
C THR A 313 22.99 -16.27 -13.55
N SER A 314 24.21 -16.70 -13.89
CA SER A 314 25.37 -16.62 -12.99
C SER A 314 25.69 -15.18 -12.55
N ALA A 315 25.40 -14.18 -13.40
CA ALA A 315 25.55 -12.77 -13.07
C ALA A 315 24.47 -12.26 -12.10
N ALA A 316 23.26 -12.81 -12.14
CA ALA A 316 22.21 -12.56 -11.15
C ALA A 316 22.50 -13.31 -9.84
N LEU A 317 23.08 -14.51 -9.90
CA LEU A 317 23.53 -15.27 -8.73
C LEU A 317 24.67 -14.55 -7.99
N ALA A 318 25.66 -14.02 -8.71
CA ALA A 318 26.76 -13.26 -8.13
C ALA A 318 26.33 -11.89 -7.55
N ARG A 319 25.16 -11.39 -7.96
CA ARG A 319 24.58 -10.12 -7.49
C ARG A 319 23.31 -10.34 -6.66
N GLN A 320 22.98 -11.58 -6.31
CA GLN A 320 21.79 -11.89 -5.54
C GLN A 320 21.95 -11.14 -4.22
N SER A 321 21.11 -10.12 -4.03
CA SER A 321 21.13 -9.34 -2.82
C SER A 321 21.00 -10.31 -1.65
N SER A 322 21.87 -10.17 -0.65
CA SER A 322 21.71 -10.87 0.61
C SER A 322 20.32 -10.66 1.19
N ASP A 323 19.64 -9.56 0.83
CA ASP A 323 18.44 -9.05 1.48
C ASP A 323 17.13 -9.64 0.96
N GLU A 324 17.12 -10.34 -0.18
CA GLU A 324 15.91 -10.94 -0.72
C GLU A 324 15.61 -12.28 -0.05
N SER A 325 14.89 -12.22 1.07
CA SER A 325 14.43 -13.39 1.83
C SER A 325 12.96 -13.71 1.57
N SER A 326 12.59 -14.96 1.91
CA SER A 326 11.19 -15.36 1.88
C SER A 326 10.34 -14.50 2.82
N VAL A 327 9.06 -14.40 2.50
CA VAL A 327 8.06 -13.66 3.28
C VAL A 327 6.91 -14.58 3.60
N ILE A 328 6.49 -14.60 4.86
CA ILE A 328 5.32 -15.33 5.30
C ILE A 328 4.23 -14.33 5.65
N ILE A 329 3.03 -14.53 5.14
CA ILE A 329 1.85 -13.76 5.53
C ILE A 329 0.79 -14.72 6.06
N ASN A 330 0.42 -14.55 7.33
CA ASN A 330 -0.60 -15.36 7.98
C ASN A 330 -1.91 -14.58 8.04
N TYR A 331 -2.89 -14.97 7.23
CA TYR A 331 -4.26 -14.48 7.34
C TYR A 331 -4.98 -15.28 8.41
N THR A 332 -5.09 -14.71 9.60
CA THR A 332 -5.53 -15.40 10.81
C THR A 332 -6.98 -15.03 11.12
N LEU A 333 -7.86 -16.01 11.31
CA LEU A 333 -9.20 -15.75 11.83
C LEU A 333 -9.07 -15.24 13.26
N ILE A 334 -9.58 -14.04 13.55
CA ILE A 334 -9.62 -13.52 14.93
C ILE A 334 -11.05 -13.53 15.48
N THR A 335 -11.21 -14.21 16.61
CA THR A 335 -12.51 -14.37 17.31
C THR A 335 -12.55 -13.58 18.62
N ASP A 336 -11.45 -12.92 18.98
CA ASP A 336 -11.30 -12.11 20.18
C ASP A 336 -10.57 -10.78 19.87
N PRO A 337 -10.64 -9.77 20.75
CA PRO A 337 -10.03 -8.46 20.51
C PRO A 337 -8.50 -8.44 20.42
N PHE A 338 -7.80 -9.49 20.89
CA PHE A 338 -6.34 -9.55 20.94
C PHE A 338 -5.76 -10.35 19.77
N GLY A 339 -6.49 -11.37 19.31
CA GLY A 339 -6.02 -12.24 18.24
C GLY A 339 -4.69 -12.94 18.60
N PRO A 340 -3.80 -13.18 17.62
CA PRO A 340 -2.55 -13.88 17.88
C PRO A 340 -1.52 -13.07 18.69
N THR A 341 -1.75 -11.77 18.91
CA THR A 341 -0.78 -10.87 19.57
C THR A 341 -0.51 -11.21 21.04
N ILE A 342 -1.39 -12.00 21.67
CA ILE A 342 -1.21 -12.51 23.04
C ILE A 342 -1.02 -14.03 23.08
N THR A 343 -0.96 -14.72 21.94
CA THR A 343 -0.71 -16.17 21.86
C THR A 343 0.59 -16.50 21.13
N ASP A 344 1.13 -15.56 20.35
CA ASP A 344 2.42 -15.64 19.67
C ASP A 344 3.37 -14.57 20.22
N GLN A 345 4.37 -15.00 20.98
CA GLN A 345 5.36 -14.10 21.59
C GLN A 345 6.38 -13.58 20.56
N HIS A 346 6.49 -14.19 19.37
CA HIS A 346 7.43 -13.77 18.34
C HIS A 346 7.01 -12.48 17.64
N ILE A 347 5.73 -12.10 17.71
CA ILE A 347 5.25 -10.80 17.24
C ILE A 347 5.89 -9.70 18.11
N THR A 348 6.56 -8.75 17.46
CA THR A 348 7.29 -7.66 18.14
C THR A 348 6.78 -6.27 17.80
N ALA A 349 5.92 -6.15 16.78
CA ALA A 349 5.27 -4.89 16.43
C ALA A 349 3.81 -5.10 16.04
N ILE A 350 3.00 -4.06 16.27
CA ILE A 350 1.62 -3.98 15.82
C ILE A 350 1.39 -2.64 15.11
N VAL A 351 0.73 -2.71 13.95
CA VAL A 351 0.26 -1.52 13.24
C VAL A 351 -1.21 -1.32 13.53
N VAL A 352 -1.58 -0.13 13.99
CA VAL A 352 -2.95 0.24 14.35
C VAL A 352 -3.35 1.50 13.60
N SER A 353 -4.62 1.61 13.23
CA SER A 353 -5.19 2.91 12.88
C SER A 353 -5.48 3.73 14.14
N THR A 354 -5.67 5.04 14.01
CA THR A 354 -6.18 5.89 15.09
C THR A 354 -7.48 5.34 15.70
N GLU A 355 -8.36 4.71 14.91
CA GLU A 355 -9.61 4.08 15.41
C GLU A 355 -9.33 2.91 16.36
N THR A 356 -8.23 2.20 16.14
CA THR A 356 -7.83 1.00 16.89
C THR A 356 -6.71 1.25 17.90
N ARG A 357 -6.33 2.51 18.16
CA ARG A 357 -5.26 2.89 19.10
C ARG A 357 -5.46 2.28 20.49
N ALA A 358 -6.69 2.37 21.02
CA ALA A 358 -7.04 1.80 22.32
C ALA A 358 -6.91 0.26 22.34
N GLY A 359 -7.16 -0.41 21.21
CA GLY A 359 -6.94 -1.85 21.06
C GLY A 359 -5.46 -2.22 21.15
N GLY A 360 -4.58 -1.44 20.52
CA GLY A 360 -3.13 -1.63 20.64
C GLY A 360 -2.62 -1.46 22.09
N ALA A 361 -3.16 -0.48 22.82
CA ALA A 361 -2.86 -0.30 24.24
C ALA A 361 -3.32 -1.52 25.08
N ALA A 362 -4.56 -1.98 24.87
CA ALA A 362 -5.10 -3.14 25.57
C ALA A 362 -4.30 -4.44 25.28
N VAL A 363 -3.78 -4.61 24.05
CA VAL A 363 -2.86 -5.70 23.70
C VAL A 363 -1.59 -5.63 24.55
N ASN A 364 -0.98 -4.45 24.66
CA ASN A 364 0.25 -4.27 25.45
C ASN A 364 0.01 -4.49 26.96
N ASP A 365 -1.10 -3.99 27.51
CA ASP A 365 -1.47 -4.28 28.90
C ASP A 365 -1.57 -5.80 29.13
N LYS A 366 -2.24 -6.51 28.21
CA LYS A 366 -2.38 -7.96 28.30
C LYS A 366 -1.07 -8.72 28.15
N ARG A 367 -0.13 -8.20 27.36
CA ARG A 367 1.22 -8.78 27.22
C ARG A 367 2.02 -8.59 28.50
N VAL A 368 1.98 -7.41 29.10
CA VAL A 368 2.63 -7.12 30.39
C VAL A 368 2.07 -8.02 31.50
N ASP A 369 0.75 -8.22 31.57
CA ASP A 369 0.12 -9.15 32.52
C ASP A 369 0.63 -10.60 32.38
N LYS A 370 1.05 -11.00 31.17
CA LYS A 370 1.63 -12.32 30.88
C LYS A 370 3.15 -12.37 31.06
N GLY A 371 3.78 -11.27 31.46
CA GLY A 371 5.23 -11.15 31.57
C GLY A 371 5.95 -11.11 30.21
N TRP A 372 5.27 -10.66 29.14
CA TRP A 372 5.84 -10.50 27.81
C TRP A 372 6.22 -9.04 27.54
N GLU A 373 7.22 -8.83 26.69
CA GLU A 373 7.59 -7.50 26.21
C GLU A 373 6.41 -6.86 25.44
N PRO A 374 6.12 -5.56 25.66
CA PRO A 374 5.13 -4.84 24.88
C PRO A 374 5.55 -4.78 23.40
N LEU A 375 4.56 -4.72 22.51
CA LEU A 375 4.77 -4.50 21.09
C LEU A 375 5.12 -3.05 20.82
N GLU A 376 6.03 -2.84 19.87
CA GLU A 376 6.22 -1.52 19.26
C GLU A 376 4.96 -1.18 18.45
N VAL A 377 4.34 -0.03 18.75
CA VAL A 377 3.07 0.38 18.14
C VAL A 377 3.32 1.41 17.05
N PHE A 378 2.99 1.07 15.82
CA PHE A 378 3.03 1.97 14.68
C PHE A 378 1.60 2.45 14.38
N GLU A 379 1.37 3.74 14.55
CA GLU A 379 0.04 4.32 14.33
C GLU A 379 -0.12 4.92 12.93
N VAL A 380 -1.22 4.60 12.27
CA VAL A 380 -1.65 5.14 10.98
C VAL A 380 -2.82 6.10 11.21
N GLY A 381 -2.71 7.31 10.67
CA GLY A 381 -3.72 8.36 10.81
C GLY A 381 -4.98 8.09 9.98
N VAL A 382 -6.06 8.81 10.30
CA VAL A 382 -7.31 8.78 9.54
C VAL A 382 -7.19 9.63 8.27
N LEU A 383 -7.89 9.21 7.22
CA LEU A 383 -8.03 10.00 5.99
C LEU A 383 -9.06 11.10 6.22
N ASP A 384 -8.63 12.36 6.08
CA ASP A 384 -9.50 13.52 6.28
C ASP A 384 -9.61 14.36 5.00
N ALA A 385 -10.83 14.75 4.64
CA ALA A 385 -11.10 15.66 3.51
C ALA A 385 -10.46 17.05 3.69
N ALA A 386 -10.13 17.41 4.94
CA ALA A 386 -9.62 18.73 5.34
C ALA A 386 -8.09 18.88 5.18
N GLY A 387 -7.35 17.80 4.92
CA GLY A 387 -5.88 17.80 4.83
C GLY A 387 -5.28 18.56 3.64
N SER A 388 -6.10 19.01 2.68
CA SER A 388 -5.69 19.94 1.63
C SER A 388 -6.10 21.36 2.02
N SER A 389 -5.21 22.09 2.69
CA SER A 389 -5.39 23.50 3.06
C SER A 389 -5.46 24.39 1.80
N ASN A 390 -6.66 24.46 1.20
CA ASN A 390 -7.24 25.58 0.45
C ASN A 390 -8.37 25.05 -0.44
N SER A 391 -9.52 24.74 0.16
CA SER A 391 -10.81 25.14 -0.40
C SER A 391 -11.89 24.84 0.62
N SER A 392 -12.83 25.77 0.75
CA SER A 392 -14.21 25.56 1.18
C SER A 392 -14.87 24.45 0.34
N SER A 393 -14.46 23.20 0.52
CA SER A 393 -15.14 22.07 -0.10
C SER A 393 -16.51 22.00 0.56
N GLY A 394 -17.57 22.24 -0.22
CA GLY A 394 -18.94 22.19 0.27
C GLY A 394 -19.22 20.84 0.92
N THR A 395 -20.19 20.83 1.83
CA THR A 395 -20.64 19.64 2.58
C THR A 395 -20.82 18.38 1.71
N ALA A 396 -21.20 18.55 0.44
CA ALA A 396 -21.33 17.47 -0.53
C ALA A 396 -20.02 16.76 -0.90
N ALA A 397 -18.89 17.49 -1.07
CA ALA A 397 -17.61 16.88 -1.42
C ALA A 397 -17.01 16.13 -0.21
N ALA A 398 -17.23 16.63 1.01
CA ALA A 398 -16.86 15.95 2.24
C ALA A 398 -17.69 14.66 2.45
N ALA A 399 -18.98 14.69 2.14
CA ALA A 399 -19.83 13.50 2.16
C ALA A 399 -19.37 12.45 1.14
N ALA A 400 -19.15 12.86 -0.11
CA ALA A 400 -18.66 11.97 -1.18
C ALA A 400 -17.25 11.40 -0.92
N PHE A 401 -16.43 12.11 -0.14
CA PHE A 401 -15.15 11.62 0.36
C PHE A 401 -15.35 10.55 1.43
N ALA A 402 -16.22 10.79 2.41
CA ALA A 402 -16.54 9.82 3.45
C ALA A 402 -17.04 8.50 2.84
N ASP A 403 -17.92 8.59 1.85
CA ASP A 403 -18.48 7.44 1.11
C ASP A 403 -17.40 6.50 0.53
N LYS A 404 -16.20 7.02 0.22
CA LYS A 404 -15.09 6.25 -0.38
C LYS A 404 -14.20 5.55 0.65
N ILE A 405 -14.30 5.91 1.93
CA ILE A 405 -13.40 5.41 2.99
C ILE A 405 -14.11 4.56 4.05
N SER A 406 -15.40 4.27 3.90
CA SER A 406 -16.20 3.52 4.86
C SER A 406 -16.79 2.24 4.26
N SER A 407 -16.49 1.09 4.87
CA SER A 407 -17.12 -0.18 4.49
C SER A 407 -18.64 -0.17 4.70
N THR A 408 -19.18 0.70 5.57
CA THR A 408 -20.64 0.83 5.75
C THR A 408 -21.30 1.51 4.55
N GLN A 409 -20.70 2.59 4.04
CA GLN A 409 -21.21 3.28 2.84
C GLN A 409 -21.05 2.42 1.59
N ILE A 410 -19.95 1.66 1.47
CA ILE A 410 -19.77 0.70 0.38
C ILE A 410 -20.88 -0.36 0.37
N ARG A 411 -21.19 -0.95 1.52
CA ARG A 411 -22.27 -1.93 1.63
C ARG A 411 -23.63 -1.34 1.28
N GLN A 412 -23.92 -0.12 1.73
CA GLN A 412 -25.14 0.59 1.33
C GLN A 412 -25.20 0.76 -0.21
N ARG A 413 -24.09 1.23 -0.81
CA ARG A 413 -24.00 1.44 -2.26
C ARG A 413 -24.16 0.16 -3.08
N LEU A 414 -23.63 -0.97 -2.59
CA LEU A 414 -23.81 -2.27 -3.24
C LEU A 414 -25.26 -2.75 -3.21
N VAL A 415 -25.98 -2.51 -2.11
CA VAL A 415 -27.42 -2.79 -2.03
C VAL A 415 -28.18 -1.93 -3.06
N GLU A 416 -27.85 -0.65 -3.18
CA GLU A 416 -28.44 0.25 -4.19
C GLU A 416 -28.16 -0.25 -5.62
N LEU A 417 -26.90 -0.55 -5.95
CA LEU A 417 -26.51 -1.04 -7.28
C LEU A 417 -27.19 -2.38 -7.65
N ALA A 418 -27.37 -3.27 -6.67
CA ALA A 418 -28.11 -4.52 -6.86
C ALA A 418 -29.58 -4.24 -7.19
N SER A 419 -30.21 -3.31 -6.47
CA SER A 419 -31.60 -2.90 -6.72
C SER A 419 -31.79 -2.23 -8.09
N GLU A 420 -30.75 -1.58 -8.61
CA GLU A 420 -30.73 -0.95 -9.93
C GLU A 420 -30.38 -1.91 -11.09
N GLY A 421 -30.08 -3.19 -10.79
CA GLY A 421 -29.69 -4.19 -11.80
C GLY A 421 -28.31 -3.96 -12.43
N LYS A 422 -27.42 -3.23 -11.74
CA LYS A 422 -26.08 -2.84 -12.23
C LYS A 422 -24.95 -3.77 -11.77
N LEU A 423 -25.25 -4.75 -10.91
CA LEU A 423 -24.32 -5.79 -10.45
C LEU A 423 -24.43 -7.07 -11.29
#